data_AF-A0A1S3UB80-F1
#
_entry.id   AF-A0A1S3UB80-F1
#
_cell.length_a   1.000
_cell.length_b   1.000
_cell.length_c   1.000
_cell.angle_alpha   90.00
_cell.angle_beta   90.00
_cell.angle_gamma   90.00
#
_symmetry.space_group_name_H-M   'P 1'
#
loop_
_entity.id
_entity.type
_entity.pdbx_description
1 polymer ?
#
loop_
_entity_poly.entity_id
_entity_poly.type
_entity_poly.pdbx_seq_one_letter_code
_entity_poly.pdbx_strand_id
1 'polypeptide(L)'
;MVSANIFRTLSPQPRENKIVDGVDVEEEEPSMDPVWPHLQIVYELFLRFVASPELDPKLAKRYIDQSFILKLLDLFDSEDPREREYLKMTLHRIYGKFMAHRPFIRKAINNVFFNFIFETEKHNGIVEFLEILGSIINGFALPLKEEHKLFLVRIMIPLHKPKCLAMYHQQLSYCITQFVTTNPNLTQVQSQSPSQSNSNYPNILTLITLIF
;
A
#
# COMPACT_ATOMS: atom_id res chain seq x y z
N MET A 1 8.93 7.62 23.47
CA MET A 1 10.19 7.66 22.71
C MET A 1 9.90 7.68 21.21
N VAL A 2 9.48 6.57 20.58
CA VAL A 2 9.24 6.51 19.12
C VAL A 2 8.29 7.60 18.62
N SER A 3 7.05 7.65 19.14
CA SER A 3 6.05 8.62 18.70
C SER A 3 6.46 10.09 18.83
N ALA A 4 7.31 10.42 19.81
CA ALA A 4 7.76 11.79 20.04
C ALA A 4 8.87 12.21 19.05
N ASN A 5 9.49 11.26 18.36
CA ASN A 5 10.59 11.51 17.43
C ASN A 5 10.15 11.38 15.97
N ILE A 6 9.35 10.36 15.62
CA ILE A 6 9.01 10.08 14.22
C ILE A 6 7.74 10.81 13.75
N PHE A 7 6.73 10.97 14.62
CA PHE A 7 5.45 11.53 14.21
C PHE A 7 5.54 13.05 14.11
N ARG A 8 5.49 13.53 12.88
CA ARG A 8 5.54 14.95 12.51
C ARG A 8 4.65 15.17 11.30
N THR A 9 4.21 16.41 11.13
CA THR A 9 3.55 16.82 9.89
C THR A 9 4.62 16.93 8.81
N LEU A 10 4.46 16.19 7.72
CA LEU A 10 5.32 16.30 6.55
C LEU A 10 5.05 17.64 5.85
N SER A 11 6.07 18.19 5.20
CA SER A 11 5.90 19.41 4.41
C SER A 11 4.83 19.15 3.34
N PRO A 12 3.80 19.99 3.21
CA PRO A 12 2.78 19.78 2.20
C PRO A 12 3.43 19.86 0.82
N GLN A 13 3.30 18.80 0.03
CA GLN A 13 3.77 18.86 -1.34
C GLN A 13 2.96 19.93 -2.10
N PRO A 14 3.61 20.77 -2.94
CA PRO A 14 2.89 21.73 -3.75
C PRO A 14 1.89 20.97 -4.63
N ARG A 15 0.60 21.31 -4.46
CA ARG A 15 -0.53 20.71 -5.19
C ARG A 15 -0.63 21.20 -6.63
N GLU A 16 0.13 22.23 -6.98
CA GLU A 16 0.16 22.81 -8.32
C GLU A 16 1.36 22.28 -9.10
N ASN A 17 1.15 21.20 -9.85
CA ASN A 17 1.86 21.07 -11.12
C ASN A 17 1.28 22.16 -12.04
N LYS A 18 1.86 23.36 -12.04
CA LYS A 18 1.64 24.25 -13.17
C LYS A 18 2.14 23.51 -14.39
N ILE A 19 1.22 23.06 -15.24
CA ILE A 19 1.53 22.61 -16.58
C ILE A 19 2.04 23.86 -17.30
N VAL A 20 3.36 24.05 -17.28
CA VAL A 20 4.05 24.98 -18.17
C VAL A 20 4.76 24.09 -19.19
N ASP A 21 4.22 24.08 -20.41
CA ASP A 21 4.91 23.74 -21.64
C ASP A 21 5.47 22.32 -21.85
N GLY A 22 4.79 21.26 -21.41
CA GLY A 22 5.00 19.92 -21.98
C GLY A 22 6.43 19.38 -21.91
N VAL A 23 7.26 19.95 -21.03
CA VAL A 23 8.56 19.43 -20.65
C VAL A 23 8.32 18.54 -19.44
N ASP A 24 8.84 17.33 -19.52
CA ASP A 24 8.91 16.37 -18.41
C ASP A 24 9.20 17.12 -17.12
N VAL A 25 8.38 16.90 -16.09
CA VAL A 25 8.68 17.37 -14.74
C VAL A 25 9.99 16.66 -14.39
N GLU A 26 11.10 17.37 -14.52
CA GLU A 26 12.40 16.90 -14.09
C GLU A 26 12.21 16.25 -12.73
N GLU A 27 12.61 14.97 -12.61
CA GLU A 27 12.50 14.18 -11.40
C GLU A 27 13.06 15.02 -10.24
N GLU A 28 12.17 15.65 -9.47
CA GLU A 28 12.54 16.54 -8.38
C GLU A 28 13.35 15.66 -7.41
N GLU A 29 14.66 15.92 -7.30
CA GLU A 29 15.56 15.07 -6.52
C GLU A 29 14.95 14.87 -5.12
N PRO A 30 14.80 13.61 -4.65
CA PRO A 30 14.15 13.35 -3.38
C PRO A 30 14.82 14.14 -2.27
N SER A 31 14.05 14.94 -1.53
CA SER A 31 14.61 15.68 -0.41
C SER A 31 15.05 14.72 0.69
N MET A 32 16.27 14.92 1.17
CA MET A 32 16.89 14.09 2.19
C MET A 32 16.75 14.78 3.54
N ASP A 33 16.23 14.07 4.55
CA ASP A 33 16.01 14.69 5.86
C ASP A 33 17.37 14.97 6.55
N PRO A 34 17.68 16.23 6.92
CA PRO A 34 18.95 16.57 7.55
C PRO A 34 19.11 15.97 8.95
N VAL A 35 18.01 15.62 9.64
CA VAL A 35 18.05 14.95 10.95
C VAL A 35 18.03 13.42 10.82
N TRP A 36 18.21 12.89 9.60
CA TRP A 36 18.22 11.45 9.33
C TRP A 36 19.13 10.62 10.25
N PRO A 37 20.36 11.03 10.61
CA PRO A 37 21.20 10.23 11.51
C PRO A 37 20.54 9.94 12.86
N HIS A 38 19.71 10.86 13.36
CA HIS A 38 18.92 10.65 14.58
C HIS A 38 17.68 9.78 14.30
N LEU A 39 16.93 10.10 13.24
CA LEU A 39 15.72 9.36 12.87
C LEU A 39 16.01 7.89 12.56
N GLN A 40 17.11 7.61 11.87
CA GLN A 40 17.56 6.27 11.53
C GLN A 40 17.69 5.39 12.78
N ILE A 41 18.30 5.90 13.85
CA ILE A 41 18.46 5.17 15.11
C ILE A 41 17.09 4.85 15.72
N VAL A 42 16.16 5.81 15.69
CA VAL A 42 14.80 5.62 16.23
C VAL A 42 14.03 4.58 15.41
N TYR A 43 14.12 4.64 14.08
CA TYR A 43 13.49 3.66 13.18
C TYR A 43 14.09 2.27 13.33
N GLU A 44 15.41 2.16 13.39
CA GLU A 44 16.11 0.88 13.56
C GLU A 44 15.77 0.24 14.90
N LEU A 45 15.77 1.02 15.98
CA LEU A 45 15.37 0.56 17.31
C LEU A 45 13.92 0.08 17.32
N PHE A 46 13.00 0.82 16.69
CA PHE A 46 11.60 0.44 16.63
C PHE A 46 11.39 -0.82 15.78
N LEU A 47 12.04 -0.92 14.62
CA LEU A 47 11.97 -2.10 13.76
C LEU A 47 12.48 -3.34 14.48
N ARG A 48 13.63 -3.25 15.18
CA ARG A 48 14.17 -4.35 15.99
C ARG A 48 13.21 -4.75 17.11
N PHE A 49 12.62 -3.77 17.80
CA PHE A 49 11.62 -4.02 18.84
C PHE A 49 10.41 -4.79 18.30
N VAL A 50 9.81 -4.33 17.20
CA VAL A 50 8.64 -4.99 16.58
C VAL A 50 9.01 -6.36 16.01
N ALA A 51 10.21 -6.52 15.45
CA ALA A 51 10.67 -7.79 14.89
C ALA A 51 11.01 -8.84 15.97
N SER A 52 11.38 -8.41 17.19
CA SER A 52 11.84 -9.30 18.26
C SER A 52 10.87 -10.46 18.55
N PRO A 53 11.33 -11.73 18.55
CA PRO A 53 10.47 -12.88 18.86
C PRO A 53 9.98 -12.86 20.32
N GLU A 54 10.66 -12.13 21.20
CA GLU A 54 10.32 -12.01 22.63
C GLU A 54 9.19 -11.00 22.90
N LEU A 55 8.81 -10.22 21.89
CA LEU A 55 7.73 -9.24 22.03
C LEU A 55 6.37 -9.93 22.20
N ASP A 56 5.72 -9.74 23.36
CA ASP A 56 4.34 -10.18 23.58
C ASP A 56 3.34 -9.31 22.79
N PRO A 57 2.70 -9.83 21.73
CA PRO A 57 1.77 -9.05 20.91
C PRO A 57 0.51 -8.65 21.67
N LYS A 58 0.11 -9.40 22.72
CA LYS A 58 -1.10 -9.12 23.50
C LYS A 58 -0.94 -7.88 24.37
N LEU A 59 0.26 -7.64 24.87
CA LEU A 59 0.61 -6.44 25.62
C LEU A 59 0.90 -5.27 24.68
N ALA A 60 1.73 -5.48 23.66
CA ALA A 60 2.19 -4.42 22.78
C ALA A 60 1.07 -3.78 21.93
N LYS A 61 0.04 -4.54 21.54
CA LYS A 61 -1.14 -4.01 20.80
C LYS A 61 -1.91 -2.92 21.54
N ARG A 62 -1.72 -2.78 22.86
CA ARG A 62 -2.33 -1.71 23.66
C ARG A 62 -1.68 -0.35 23.40
N TYR A 63 -0.44 -0.36 22.89
CA TYR A 63 0.36 0.84 22.62
C TYR A 63 0.53 1.08 21.12
N ILE A 64 0.62 0.02 20.33
CA ILE A 64 0.55 0.09 18.86
C ILE A 64 -0.92 -0.02 18.48
N ASP A 65 -1.69 1.02 18.79
CA ASP A 65 -3.12 1.08 18.53
C ASP A 65 -3.43 1.60 17.12
N GLN A 66 -4.72 1.75 16.79
CA GLN A 66 -5.15 2.28 15.49
C GLN A 66 -4.66 3.71 15.25
N SER A 67 -4.57 4.55 16.29
CA SER A 67 -4.09 5.93 16.15
C SER A 67 -2.60 5.97 15.83
N PHE A 68 -1.81 5.14 16.50
CA PHE A 68 -0.39 4.96 16.20
C PHE A 68 -0.19 4.51 14.75
N ILE A 69 -0.98 3.53 14.29
CA ILE A 69 -0.89 3.01 12.92
C ILE A 69 -1.24 4.09 11.89
N LEU A 70 -2.29 4.90 12.12
CA LEU A 70 -2.60 6.00 11.19
C LEU A 70 -1.46 6.99 11.08
N LYS A 71 -0.90 7.44 12.20
CA LYS A 71 0.24 8.37 12.20
C LYS A 71 1.48 7.75 11.52
N LEU A 72 1.66 6.44 11.62
CA LEU A 72 2.72 5.73 10.92
C LEU A 72 2.47 5.69 9.40
N LEU A 73 1.22 5.51 8.98
CA LEU A 73 0.82 5.53 7.57
C LEU A 73 0.98 6.91 6.95
N ASP A 74 0.66 7.98 7.68
CA ASP A 74 0.83 9.36 7.21
C ASP A 74 2.30 9.67 6.83
N LEU A 75 3.26 9.01 7.48
CA LEU A 75 4.69 9.19 7.18
C LEU A 75 5.14 8.55 5.86
N PHE A 76 4.33 7.67 5.24
CA PHE A 76 4.69 7.09 3.94
C PHE A 76 4.72 8.12 2.81
N ASP A 77 4.15 9.30 3.02
CA ASP A 77 4.28 10.41 2.06
C ASP A 77 5.61 11.18 2.19
N SER A 78 6.55 10.70 3.02
CA SER A 78 7.90 11.29 3.14
C SER A 78 8.63 11.25 1.79
N GLU A 79 9.31 12.34 1.46
CA GLU A 79 10.14 12.43 0.26
C GLU A 79 11.43 11.59 0.38
N ASP A 80 11.91 11.36 1.61
CA ASP A 80 13.12 10.60 1.87
C ASP A 80 12.87 9.08 1.67
N PRO A 81 13.44 8.45 0.63
CA PRO A 81 13.23 7.03 0.36
C PRO A 81 13.74 6.12 1.48
N ARG A 82 14.72 6.59 2.28
CA ARG A 82 15.25 5.81 3.41
C ARG A 82 14.20 5.70 4.50
N GLU A 83 13.45 6.78 4.76
CA GLU A 83 12.35 6.77 5.73
C GLU A 83 11.26 5.81 5.28
N ARG A 84 10.86 5.89 4.00
CA ARG A 84 9.85 4.99 3.43
C ARG A 84 10.24 3.52 3.51
N GLU A 85 11.52 3.18 3.33
CA GLU A 85 12.00 1.81 3.48
C GLU A 85 11.82 1.28 4.91
N TYR A 86 12.19 2.07 5.93
CA TYR A 86 11.99 1.67 7.32
C TYR A 86 10.50 1.56 7.68
N LEU A 87 9.68 2.48 7.19
CA LEU A 87 8.23 2.45 7.36
C LEU A 87 7.64 1.18 6.74
N LYS A 88 8.06 0.83 5.52
CA LYS A 88 7.66 -0.38 4.80
C LYS A 88 7.95 -1.63 5.61
N MET A 89 9.20 -1.80 6.01
CA MET A 89 9.64 -2.94 6.82
C MET A 89 8.87 -3.02 8.13
N THR A 90 8.71 -1.89 8.82
CA THR A 90 8.03 -1.80 10.12
C THR A 90 6.55 -2.14 10.00
N LEU A 91 5.84 -1.54 9.06
CA LEU A 91 4.42 -1.78 8.84
C LEU A 91 4.15 -3.25 8.45
N HIS A 92 5.00 -3.84 7.62
CA HIS A 92 4.89 -5.26 7.27
C HIS A 92 5.05 -6.14 8.51
N ARG A 93 6.02 -5.86 9.39
CA ARG A 93 6.19 -6.60 10.65
C ARG A 93 5.01 -6.41 11.60
N ILE A 94 4.46 -5.19 11.69
CA ILE A 94 3.26 -4.91 12.48
C ILE A 94 2.08 -5.73 11.95
N TYR A 95 1.85 -5.73 10.64
CA TYR A 95 0.77 -6.49 10.00
C TYR A 95 0.89 -8.00 10.27
N GLY A 96 2.10 -8.55 10.14
CA GLY A 96 2.38 -9.95 10.39
C GLY A 96 2.11 -10.35 11.84
N LYS A 97 2.65 -9.58 12.79
CA LYS A 97 2.65 -9.90 14.22
C LYS A 97 1.32 -9.58 14.92
N PHE A 98 0.68 -8.46 14.57
CA PHE A 98 -0.54 -8.00 15.25
C PHE A 98 -1.79 -8.28 14.42
N MET A 99 -2.27 -9.53 14.47
CA MET A 99 -3.44 -9.97 13.70
C MET A 99 -4.68 -9.09 13.88
N ALA A 100 -4.89 -8.55 15.09
CA ALA A 100 -6.02 -7.67 15.42
C ALA A 100 -6.04 -6.35 14.61
N HIS A 101 -4.89 -5.86 14.16
CA HIS A 101 -4.81 -4.62 13.38
C HIS A 101 -4.92 -4.85 11.86
N ARG A 102 -4.86 -6.10 11.37
CA ARG A 102 -4.87 -6.38 9.93
C ARG A 102 -6.06 -5.78 9.18
N PRO A 103 -7.32 -5.89 9.64
CA PRO A 103 -8.46 -5.30 8.94
C PRO A 103 -8.34 -3.77 8.87
N PHE A 104 -7.86 -3.15 9.95
CA PHE A 104 -7.68 -1.70 10.02
C PHE A 104 -6.58 -1.22 9.07
N ILE A 105 -5.41 -1.87 9.08
CA ILE A 105 -4.29 -1.55 8.18
C ILE A 105 -4.73 -1.64 6.72
N ARG A 106 -5.42 -2.72 6.31
CA ARG A 106 -5.93 -2.85 4.94
C ARG A 106 -6.90 -1.72 4.59
N LYS A 107 -7.83 -1.40 5.48
CA LYS A 107 -8.78 -0.29 5.27
C LYS A 107 -8.07 1.05 5.13
N ALA A 108 -7.08 1.33 5.98
CA ALA A 108 -6.35 2.59 5.96
C ALA A 108 -5.50 2.73 4.69
N ILE A 109 -4.78 1.69 4.26
CA ILE A 109 -4.06 1.69 2.97
C ILE A 109 -5.03 1.88 1.80
N ASN A 110 -6.20 1.22 1.82
CA ASN A 110 -7.22 1.42 0.78
C ASN A 110 -7.69 2.87 0.70
N ASN A 111 -7.84 3.56 1.83
CA ASN A 111 -8.21 4.97 1.86
C ASN A 111 -7.11 5.84 1.25
N VAL A 112 -5.83 5.55 1.52
CA VAL A 112 -4.70 6.24 0.89
C VAL A 112 -4.76 6.09 -0.63
N PHE A 113 -4.95 4.87 -1.13
CA PHE A 113 -5.10 4.66 -2.57
C PHE A 113 -6.35 5.32 -3.15
N PHE A 114 -7.46 5.34 -2.42
CA PHE A 114 -8.67 6.00 -2.88
C PHE A 114 -8.42 7.50 -3.09
N ASN A 115 -7.81 8.17 -2.11
CA ASN A 115 -7.45 9.59 -2.22
C ASN A 115 -6.43 9.81 -3.36
N PHE A 116 -5.43 8.93 -3.49
CA PHE A 116 -4.47 9.00 -4.58
C PHE A 116 -5.13 8.89 -5.96
N ILE A 117 -6.01 7.90 -6.17
CA ILE A 117 -6.63 7.63 -7.48
C ILE A 117 -7.63 8.73 -7.87
N PHE A 118 -8.41 9.23 -6.91
CA PHE A 118 -9.59 10.04 -7.20
C PHE A 118 -9.45 11.51 -6.83
N GLU A 119 -8.47 11.89 -6.01
CA GLU A 119 -8.32 13.27 -5.51
C GLU A 119 -6.98 13.90 -5.86
N THR A 120 -5.85 13.24 -5.54
CA THR A 120 -4.54 13.90 -5.56
C THR A 120 -3.65 13.51 -6.74
N GLU A 121 -3.73 12.28 -7.23
CA GLU A 121 -2.75 11.64 -8.14
C GLU A 121 -1.28 11.83 -7.71
N LYS A 122 -1.04 12.10 -6.42
CA LYS A 122 0.26 12.42 -5.85
C LYS A 122 0.38 11.85 -4.44
N HIS A 123 1.34 10.95 -4.26
CA HIS A 123 1.71 10.34 -2.98
C HIS A 123 3.04 9.58 -3.13
N ASN A 124 4.03 9.80 -2.26
CA ASN A 124 5.38 9.23 -2.43
C ASN A 124 5.44 7.72 -2.12
N GLY A 125 4.62 7.24 -1.19
CA GLY A 125 4.63 5.86 -0.69
C GLY A 125 3.86 4.79 -1.46
N ILE A 126 3.38 5.06 -2.69
CA ILE A 126 2.51 4.12 -3.43
C ILE A 126 3.24 2.79 -3.72
N VAL A 127 4.51 2.87 -4.10
CA VAL A 127 5.36 1.71 -4.39
C VAL A 127 5.48 0.82 -3.16
N GLU A 128 5.84 1.41 -2.02
CA GLU A 128 6.06 0.70 -0.77
C GLU A 128 4.77 0.05 -0.24
N PHE A 129 3.61 0.72 -0.39
CA PHE A 129 2.33 0.11 -0.06
C PHE A 129 2.03 -1.11 -0.94
N LEU A 130 2.30 -1.03 -2.24
CA LEU A 130 2.11 -2.15 -3.16
C LEU A 130 3.04 -3.32 -2.84
N GLU A 131 4.29 -3.08 -2.44
CA GLU A 131 5.19 -4.16 -2.02
C GLU A 131 4.67 -4.91 -0.79
N ILE A 132 4.19 -4.17 0.22
CA ILE A 132 3.57 -4.78 1.41
C ILE A 132 2.35 -5.60 1.00
N LEU A 133 1.50 -5.03 0.14
CA LEU A 133 0.28 -5.69 -0.30
C LEU A 133 0.56 -6.92 -1.16
N GLY A 134 1.59 -6.90 -2.01
CA GLY A 134 2.02 -8.08 -2.76
C GLY A 134 2.33 -9.26 -1.82
N SER A 135 3.05 -9.00 -0.72
CA SER A 135 3.30 -10.01 0.30
C SER A 135 2.03 -10.47 1.03
N ILE A 136 1.12 -9.54 1.33
CA ILE A 136 -0.17 -9.84 1.97
C ILE A 136 -1.06 -10.71 1.07
N ILE A 137 -1.14 -10.39 -0.23
CA ILE A 137 -1.95 -11.09 -1.24
C ILE A 137 -1.47 -12.52 -1.39
N ASN A 138 -0.15 -12.74 -1.45
CA ASN A 138 0.43 -14.08 -1.50
C ASN A 138 0.02 -14.94 -0.27
N GLY A 139 -0.29 -14.31 0.87
CA GLY A 139 -0.76 -14.97 2.08
C GLY A 139 -2.27 -15.17 2.19
N PHE A 140 -3.07 -14.84 1.16
CA PHE A 140 -4.52 -15.02 1.22
C PHE A 140 -4.93 -16.50 1.17
N ALA A 141 -5.86 -16.85 2.06
CA ALA A 141 -6.45 -18.18 2.08
C ALA A 141 -7.49 -18.33 0.96
N LEU A 142 -7.59 -19.55 0.43
CA LEU A 142 -8.61 -19.93 -0.54
C LEU A 142 -9.81 -20.60 0.16
N PRO A 143 -11.05 -20.33 -0.28
CA PRO A 143 -11.43 -19.37 -1.33
C PRO A 143 -11.28 -17.91 -0.85
N LEU A 144 -11.06 -16.99 -1.80
CA LEU A 144 -10.94 -15.56 -1.46
C LEU A 144 -12.21 -15.03 -0.81
N LYS A 145 -11.99 -14.27 0.26
CA LYS A 145 -13.04 -13.45 0.87
C LYS A 145 -13.48 -12.36 -0.08
N GLU A 146 -14.75 -11.97 0.04
CA GLU A 146 -15.35 -10.91 -0.78
C GLU A 146 -14.63 -9.57 -0.64
N GLU A 147 -14.11 -9.25 0.56
CA GLU A 147 -13.29 -8.06 0.79
C GLU A 147 -12.05 -8.00 -0.14
N HIS A 148 -11.45 -9.14 -0.46
CA HIS A 148 -10.25 -9.20 -1.31
C HIS A 148 -10.58 -9.06 -2.79
N LYS A 149 -11.74 -9.58 -3.23
CA LYS A 149 -12.24 -9.35 -4.60
C LYS A 149 -12.61 -7.89 -4.82
N LEU A 150 -13.28 -7.27 -3.84
CA LEU A 150 -13.61 -5.85 -3.91
C LEU A 150 -12.35 -4.99 -3.93
N PHE A 151 -11.29 -5.37 -3.22
CA PHE A 151 -10.00 -4.68 -3.28
C PHE A 151 -9.38 -4.71 -4.70
N LEU A 152 -9.42 -5.86 -5.38
CA LEU A 152 -8.97 -5.97 -6.78
C LEU A 152 -9.75 -5.02 -7.70
N VAL A 153 -11.09 -5.06 -7.63
CA VAL A 153 -11.96 -4.30 -8.54
C VAL A 153 -11.97 -2.81 -8.25
N ARG A 154 -11.96 -2.41 -6.97
CA ARG A 154 -12.14 -1.01 -6.56
C ARG A 154 -10.84 -0.25 -6.39
N ILE A 155 -9.71 -0.94 -6.19
CA ILE A 155 -8.42 -0.29 -5.94
C ILE A 155 -7.38 -0.70 -6.98
N MET A 156 -7.06 -1.99 -7.08
CA MET A 156 -5.94 -2.44 -7.94
C MET A 156 -6.17 -2.13 -9.42
N ILE A 157 -7.39 -2.35 -9.94
CA ILE A 157 -7.73 -1.99 -11.33
C ILE A 157 -7.68 -0.47 -11.53
N PRO A 158 -8.37 0.37 -10.73
CA PRO A 158 -8.31 1.82 -10.88
C PRO A 158 -6.92 2.46 -10.72
N LEU A 159 -5.98 1.81 -10.02
CA LEU A 159 -4.58 2.27 -9.94
C LEU A 159 -3.85 2.32 -11.29
N HIS A 160 -4.39 1.76 -12.36
CA HIS A 160 -3.83 1.91 -13.72
C HIS A 160 -4.20 3.25 -14.39
N LYS A 161 -5.07 4.05 -13.76
CA LYS A 161 -5.57 5.31 -14.34
C LYS A 161 -4.67 6.54 -14.14
N PRO A 162 -4.02 6.76 -12.97
CA PRO A 162 -3.18 7.93 -12.76
C PRO A 162 -2.04 8.03 -13.76
N LYS A 163 -1.65 9.25 -14.14
CA LYS A 163 -0.64 9.51 -15.19
C LYS A 163 0.76 9.02 -14.80
N CYS A 164 1.06 8.98 -13.50
CA CYS A 164 2.34 8.54 -12.94
C CYS A 164 2.47 7.01 -12.82
N LEU A 165 1.65 6.22 -13.53
CA LEU A 165 1.66 4.76 -13.49
C LEU A 165 3.07 4.17 -13.64
N ALA A 166 3.92 4.75 -14.50
CA ALA A 166 5.28 4.28 -14.73
C ALA A 166 6.11 4.11 -13.44
N MET A 167 5.86 4.92 -12.41
CA MET A 167 6.60 4.89 -11.14
C MET A 167 6.33 3.65 -10.29
N TYR A 168 5.14 3.04 -10.42
CA TYR A 168 4.71 1.91 -9.57
C TYR A 168 4.16 0.71 -10.37
N HIS A 169 4.24 0.77 -11.70
CA HIS A 169 3.70 -0.24 -12.60
C HIS A 169 4.20 -1.65 -12.30
N GLN A 170 5.50 -1.79 -11.99
CA GLN A 170 6.10 -3.09 -11.70
C GLN A 170 5.48 -3.75 -10.45
N GLN A 171 5.33 -2.99 -9.37
CA GLN A 171 4.77 -3.47 -8.10
C GLN A 171 3.28 -3.74 -8.22
N LEU A 172 2.55 -2.93 -8.98
CA LEU A 172 1.14 -3.16 -9.27
C LEU A 172 0.95 -4.44 -10.10
N SER A 173 1.75 -4.62 -11.13
CA SER A 173 1.76 -5.82 -11.97
C SER A 173 2.02 -7.07 -11.14
N TYR A 174 3.01 -7.02 -10.24
CA TYR A 174 3.28 -8.10 -9.31
C TYR A 174 2.06 -8.43 -8.44
N CYS A 175 1.38 -7.42 -7.87
CA CYS A 175 0.17 -7.62 -7.07
C CYS A 175 -0.96 -8.28 -7.89
N ILE A 176 -1.19 -7.84 -9.12
CA ILE A 176 -2.19 -8.42 -10.03
C ILE A 176 -1.84 -9.88 -10.36
N THR A 177 -0.58 -10.15 -10.70
CA THR A 177 -0.12 -11.52 -10.96
C THR A 177 -0.36 -12.42 -9.75
N GLN A 178 0.00 -11.98 -8.53
CA GLN A 178 -0.27 -12.75 -7.31
C GLN A 178 -1.76 -13.02 -7.10
N PHE A 179 -2.63 -12.06 -7.41
CA PHE A 179 -4.07 -12.26 -7.36
C PHE A 179 -4.55 -13.33 -8.34
N VAL A 180 -4.00 -13.41 -9.55
CA VAL A 180 -4.42 -14.38 -10.57
C VAL A 180 -3.81 -15.76 -10.33
N THR A 181 -2.51 -15.85 -10.06
CA THR A 181 -1.79 -17.13 -9.92
C THR A 181 -2.25 -17.91 -8.69
N THR A 182 -2.52 -17.22 -7.60
CA THR A 182 -2.99 -17.83 -6.36
C THR A 182 -4.46 -18.25 -6.45
N ASN A 183 -5.19 -17.87 -7.52
CA ASN A 183 -6.64 -18.06 -7.63
C ASN A 183 -7.09 -18.56 -9.02
N PRO A 184 -6.80 -19.83 -9.37
CA PRO A 184 -7.22 -20.40 -10.66
C PRO A 184 -8.74 -20.43 -10.86
N ASN A 185 -9.54 -20.31 -9.79
CA ASN A 185 -11.00 -20.22 -9.89
C ASN A 185 -11.52 -18.81 -10.27
N LEU A 186 -10.73 -17.75 -10.11
CA LEU A 186 -11.05 -16.45 -10.70
C LEU A 186 -10.94 -16.50 -12.24
N THR A 187 -10.11 -17.43 -12.74
CA THR A 187 -9.94 -17.74 -14.17
C THR A 187 -11.00 -18.70 -14.74
N GLN A 188 -11.67 -19.50 -13.89
CA GLN A 188 -12.60 -20.56 -14.32
C GLN A 188 -14.10 -20.21 -14.28
N VAL A 189 -14.51 -18.96 -14.04
CA VAL A 189 -15.94 -18.55 -14.08
C VAL A 189 -16.56 -18.66 -15.50
N GLN A 190 -15.95 -19.38 -16.44
CA GLN A 190 -16.46 -19.57 -17.80
C GLN A 190 -16.49 -21.02 -18.34
N SER A 191 -16.42 -22.07 -17.52
CA SER A 191 -16.67 -23.45 -18.04
C SER A 191 -18.02 -24.06 -17.62
N GLN A 192 -18.97 -23.26 -17.12
CA GLN A 192 -20.35 -23.71 -16.91
C GLN A 192 -21.34 -22.68 -17.48
N SER A 193 -21.95 -23.08 -18.60
CA SER A 193 -23.19 -22.69 -19.28
C SER A 193 -23.87 -21.33 -19.02
N PRO A 194 -24.40 -20.66 -20.07
CA PRO A 194 -25.07 -19.37 -19.97
C PRO A 194 -26.54 -19.53 -19.54
N SER A 195 -26.81 -19.40 -18.26
CA SER A 195 -28.18 -19.10 -17.79
C SER A 195 -28.15 -18.42 -16.42
N GLN A 196 -28.47 -17.13 -16.46
CA GLN A 196 -28.97 -16.31 -15.34
C GLN A 196 -28.03 -16.10 -14.14
N SER A 197 -27.27 -15.00 -14.15
CA SER A 197 -27.30 -14.06 -13.02
C SER A 197 -26.65 -12.73 -13.39
N ASN A 198 -27.39 -11.65 -13.13
CA ASN A 198 -26.91 -10.28 -13.18
C ASN A 198 -25.67 -10.10 -12.29
N SER A 199 -24.54 -9.82 -12.90
CA SER A 199 -23.36 -9.29 -12.21
C SER A 199 -22.68 -8.33 -13.18
N ASN A 200 -22.92 -7.03 -12.97
CA ASN A 200 -22.45 -5.89 -13.77
C ASN A 200 -20.94 -5.63 -13.66
N TYR A 201 -20.13 -6.66 -13.38
CA TYR A 201 -18.68 -6.52 -13.30
C TYR A 201 -18.06 -6.90 -14.65
N PRO A 202 -17.44 -5.97 -15.38
CA PRO A 202 -16.67 -6.32 -16.57
C PRO A 202 -15.66 -7.42 -16.20
N ASN A 203 -15.55 -8.44 -17.05
CA ASN A 203 -14.68 -9.60 -16.85
C ASN A 203 -13.30 -9.13 -16.38
N ILE A 204 -12.94 -9.48 -15.15
CA ILE A 204 -11.65 -9.12 -14.53
C ILE A 204 -10.49 -9.57 -15.44
N LEU A 205 -10.63 -10.71 -16.13
CA LEU A 205 -9.69 -11.16 -17.15
C LEU A 205 -9.62 -10.24 -18.36
N THR A 206 -10.74 -9.80 -18.92
CA THR A 206 -10.73 -8.85 -20.04
C THR A 206 -10.09 -7.53 -19.62
N LEU A 207 -10.31 -7.07 -18.40
CA LEU A 207 -9.61 -5.92 -17.83
C LEU A 207 -8.11 -6.16 -17.65
N ILE A 208 -7.70 -7.34 -17.16
CA ILE A 208 -6.28 -7.70 -17.00
C ILE A 208 -5.59 -7.84 -18.38
N THR A 209 -6.23 -8.44 -19.38
CA THR A 209 -5.71 -8.57 -20.76
C THR A 209 -5.80 -7.26 -21.57
N LEU A 210 -6.50 -6.24 -21.08
CA LEU A 210 -6.48 -4.89 -21.66
C LEU A 210 -5.46 -3.97 -20.99
N ILE A 211 -5.00 -4.35 -19.79
CA ILE A 211 -3.99 -3.62 -19.00
C ILE A 211 -2.56 -4.11 -19.33
N PHE A 212 -2.41 -5.36 -19.77
CA PHE A 212 -1.16 -5.95 -20.30
C PHE A 212 -1.27 -6.16 -21.80
#